data_AF-A0A968B5N0-F1
#
_entry.id   AF-A0A968B5N0-F1
#
_cell.length_a   1.000
_cell.length_b   1.000
_cell.length_c   1.000
_cell.angle_alpha   90.00
_cell.angle_beta   90.00
_cell.angle_gamma   90.00
#
_symmetry.space_group_name_H-M   'P 1'
#
loop_
_entity.id
_entity.type
_entity.pdbx_description
1 polymer ?
#
loop_
_entity_poly.entity_id
_entity_poly.type
_entity_poly.pdbx_seq_one_letter_code
_entity_poly.pdbx_strand_id
1 'polypeptide(L)'
;FVSQDVRGRFGSEGVDYPVFGYDGWGEHQDGYDTVEWVAAQKWCNGKVGTVGASANGITQNMMAPSRPPHLVCQYVAVAFSSLYHQGAYQGGAFRKSLVEGWVKGNKLSSENLKEMRSHSDYDDFCRQFDTELVAHRVNVPVLFLGGWYDIFNAGSINSFLTINKKGDKGARGKCRLVMGPYGHGRSEDLVFPNTKYPKPVGMLNWFDIWMKKDGKGIDDIPVVQYFVMGDPADTKNGANVWKTADDWPVPAKIKPFYFNANGSLRPRPPKKKGTSLSYKYDPKDPVPTIGGANLIITKGPKDQRPVENRSDVLLFTSKELKKPVEITGQVRVKLWASTTAKDTDFTAKLCDVY
;
A
#
# COMPACT_ATOMS: atom_id res chain seq x y z
N PHE A 1 5.30 -8.29 26.24
CA PHE A 1 5.32 -8.29 24.76
C PHE A 1 6.02 -9.56 24.32
N VAL A 2 5.53 -10.22 23.27
CA VAL A 2 6.16 -11.40 22.67
C VAL A 2 6.66 -11.01 21.29
N SER A 3 7.89 -11.37 20.96
CA SER A 3 8.46 -11.23 19.63
C SER A 3 8.81 -12.62 19.11
N GLN A 4 8.50 -12.90 17.86
CA GLN A 4 8.73 -14.20 17.24
C GLN A 4 9.61 -14.03 16.00
N ASP A 5 10.63 -14.87 15.89
CA ASP A 5 11.32 -15.10 14.62
C ASP A 5 10.44 -16.03 13.76
N VAL A 6 10.12 -15.62 12.53
CA VAL A 6 9.35 -16.46 11.60
C VAL A 6 10.15 -17.72 11.23
N ARG A 7 9.46 -18.78 10.78
CA ARG A 7 10.07 -20.06 10.41
C ARG A 7 11.30 -19.91 9.50
N GLY A 8 12.37 -20.64 9.83
CA GLY A 8 13.65 -20.64 9.11
C GLY A 8 14.47 -19.37 9.25
N ARG A 9 14.10 -18.46 10.17
CA ARG A 9 14.81 -17.20 10.40
C ARG A 9 15.43 -17.17 11.79
N PHE A 10 16.67 -16.67 11.83
CA PHE A 10 17.39 -16.38 13.07
C PHE A 10 17.36 -17.57 14.05
N GLY A 11 16.65 -17.47 15.17
CA GLY A 11 16.54 -18.54 16.17
C GLY A 11 15.52 -19.62 15.86
N SER A 12 14.62 -19.42 14.88
CA SER A 12 13.56 -20.36 14.53
C SER A 12 14.01 -21.42 13.54
N GLU A 13 13.65 -22.68 13.83
CA GLU A 13 13.89 -23.85 12.98
C GLU A 13 13.08 -23.79 11.66
N GLY A 14 13.35 -24.74 10.76
CA GLY A 14 12.64 -24.88 9.48
C GLY A 14 13.30 -24.14 8.32
N VAL A 15 12.51 -23.82 7.29
CA VAL A 15 12.97 -23.15 6.06
C VAL A 15 12.23 -21.83 5.86
N ASP A 16 12.93 -20.80 5.37
CA ASP A 16 12.39 -19.45 5.15
C ASP A 16 11.74 -19.26 3.76
N TYR A 17 11.22 -20.36 3.21
CA TYR A 17 10.60 -20.44 1.89
C TYR A 17 9.33 -21.31 1.93
N PRO A 18 8.22 -20.88 1.30
CA PRO A 18 8.02 -19.54 0.74
C PRO A 18 7.81 -18.51 1.86
N VAL A 19 8.44 -17.34 1.73
CA VAL A 19 8.33 -16.26 2.72
C VAL A 19 6.87 -15.86 2.91
N PHE A 20 6.46 -15.70 4.17
CA PHE A 20 5.07 -15.46 4.61
C PHE A 20 4.07 -16.60 4.42
N GLY A 21 4.43 -17.69 3.75
CA GLY A 21 3.47 -18.75 3.40
C GLY A 21 2.97 -19.55 4.59
N TYR A 22 3.81 -19.68 5.63
CA TYR A 22 3.50 -20.47 6.82
C TYR A 22 2.77 -19.68 7.90
N ASP A 23 2.74 -18.34 7.81
CA ASP A 23 2.00 -17.49 8.77
C ASP A 23 0.48 -17.55 8.56
N GLY A 24 0.04 -18.08 7.41
CA GLY A 24 -1.30 -17.93 6.87
C GLY A 24 -2.37 -18.93 7.33
N TRP A 25 -3.28 -19.24 6.40
CA TRP A 25 -4.40 -20.17 6.56
C TRP A 25 -4.21 -21.47 5.76
N GLY A 26 -2.96 -21.76 5.37
CA GLY A 26 -2.60 -22.97 4.64
C GLY A 26 -2.49 -24.19 5.56
N GLU A 27 -1.70 -25.17 5.12
CA GLU A 27 -1.37 -26.37 5.91
C GLU A 27 -0.66 -26.02 7.21
N HIS A 28 0.33 -25.12 7.15
CA HIS A 28 0.96 -24.54 8.32
C HIS A 28 0.30 -23.21 8.66
N GLN A 29 0.15 -22.95 9.97
CA GLN A 29 -0.53 -21.78 10.50
C GLN A 29 0.27 -21.21 11.68
N ASP A 30 1.55 -20.91 11.45
CA ASP A 30 2.50 -20.47 12.48
C ASP A 30 1.95 -19.27 13.27
N GLY A 31 1.24 -18.34 12.60
CA GLY A 31 0.58 -17.21 13.26
C GLY A 31 -0.57 -17.64 14.19
N TYR A 32 -1.37 -18.62 13.78
CA TYR A 32 -2.44 -19.19 14.61
C TYR A 32 -1.84 -19.87 15.85
N ASP A 33 -0.90 -20.78 15.63
CA ASP A 33 -0.29 -21.57 16.70
C ASP A 33 0.40 -20.67 17.73
N THR A 34 1.00 -19.58 17.27
CA THR A 34 1.64 -18.60 18.15
C THR A 34 0.63 -17.85 19.01
N VAL A 35 -0.47 -17.37 18.43
CA VAL A 35 -1.51 -16.67 19.19
C VAL A 35 -2.10 -17.59 20.26
N GLU A 36 -2.40 -18.84 19.90
CA GLU A 36 -3.01 -19.80 20.81
C GLU A 36 -2.02 -20.27 21.89
N TRP A 37 -0.74 -20.45 21.53
CA TRP A 37 0.30 -20.73 22.51
C TRP A 37 0.44 -19.58 23.51
N VAL A 38 0.46 -18.32 23.05
CA VAL A 38 0.52 -17.13 23.93
C VAL A 38 -0.69 -17.10 24.87
N ALA A 39 -1.89 -17.36 24.35
CA ALA A 39 -3.11 -17.34 25.13
C ALA A 39 -3.14 -18.42 26.23
N ALA A 40 -2.49 -19.56 26.02
CA ALA A 40 -2.39 -20.65 27.00
C ALA A 40 -1.41 -20.37 28.16
N GLN A 41 -0.61 -19.31 28.09
CA GLN A 41 0.39 -19.03 29.12
C GLN A 41 -0.23 -18.45 30.39
N LYS A 42 0.29 -18.83 31.56
CA LYS A 42 -0.21 -18.37 32.88
C LYS A 42 -0.18 -16.85 33.08
N TRP A 43 0.66 -16.15 32.31
CA TRP A 43 0.79 -14.70 32.35
C TRP A 43 -0.12 -13.97 31.34
N CYS A 44 -0.84 -14.71 30.48
CA CYS A 44 -1.82 -14.15 29.55
C CYS A 44 -3.22 -14.24 30.15
N ASN A 45 -4.04 -13.21 29.94
CA ASN A 45 -5.44 -13.18 30.35
C ASN A 45 -6.39 -13.70 29.25
N GLY A 46 -5.86 -14.44 28.27
CA GLY A 46 -6.62 -14.96 27.12
C GLY A 46 -6.91 -13.96 26.02
N LYS A 47 -6.41 -12.72 26.08
CA LYS A 47 -6.52 -11.74 24.98
C LYS A 47 -5.15 -11.46 24.36
N VAL A 48 -5.06 -11.63 23.04
CA VAL A 48 -3.86 -11.34 22.26
C VAL A 48 -4.16 -10.25 21.23
N GLY A 49 -3.31 -9.22 21.20
CA GLY A 49 -3.32 -8.19 20.16
C GLY A 49 -1.98 -8.19 19.44
N THR A 50 -1.99 -7.99 18.13
CA THR A 50 -0.76 -7.94 17.32
C THR A 50 -0.45 -6.55 16.82
N VAL A 51 0.83 -6.26 16.64
CA VAL A 51 1.31 -5.02 16.04
C VAL A 51 2.58 -5.26 15.25
N GLY A 52 2.73 -4.53 14.14
CA GLY A 52 3.87 -4.67 13.26
C GLY A 52 3.78 -3.73 12.06
N ALA A 53 4.95 -3.45 11.49
CA ALA A 53 5.08 -2.69 10.25
C ALA A 53 5.78 -3.55 9.19
N SER A 54 5.52 -3.28 7.90
CA SER A 54 6.23 -3.95 6.80
C SER A 54 6.07 -5.46 6.87
N ALA A 55 7.15 -6.24 6.83
CA ALA A 55 7.13 -7.70 6.99
C ALA A 55 6.29 -8.17 8.21
N ASN A 56 6.40 -7.50 9.36
CA ASN A 56 5.62 -7.84 10.57
C ASN A 56 4.15 -7.41 10.45
N GLY A 57 3.82 -6.48 9.55
CA GLY A 57 2.44 -6.17 9.18
C GLY A 57 1.87 -7.19 8.19
N ILE A 58 2.71 -7.69 7.28
CA ILE A 58 2.35 -8.72 6.31
C ILE A 58 2.02 -10.03 7.02
N THR A 59 2.83 -10.47 7.99
CA THR A 59 2.53 -11.68 8.80
C THR A 59 1.20 -11.55 9.53
N GLN A 60 0.85 -10.36 10.01
CA GLN A 60 -0.48 -10.11 10.60
C GLN A 60 -1.63 -10.24 9.60
N ASN A 61 -1.46 -9.71 8.38
CA ASN A 61 -2.43 -9.86 7.31
C ASN A 61 -2.59 -11.34 6.89
N MET A 62 -1.49 -12.11 6.87
CA MET A 62 -1.50 -13.54 6.57
C MET A 62 -2.19 -14.34 7.68
N MET A 63 -1.88 -14.06 8.94
CA MET A 63 -2.43 -14.78 10.10
C MET A 63 -3.93 -14.53 10.28
N ALA A 64 -4.45 -13.32 10.10
CA ALA A 64 -5.81 -12.99 10.51
C ALA A 64 -6.93 -13.90 9.93
N PRO A 65 -6.84 -14.35 8.66
CA PRO A 65 -7.81 -15.30 8.08
C PRO A 65 -7.79 -16.73 8.65
N SER A 66 -6.77 -17.14 9.42
CA SER A 66 -6.79 -18.44 10.16
C SER A 66 -7.67 -18.39 11.41
N ARG A 67 -8.12 -17.19 11.80
CA ARG A 67 -9.08 -16.93 12.89
C ARG A 67 -8.67 -17.50 14.26
N PRO A 68 -7.52 -17.10 14.81
CA PRO A 68 -7.15 -17.50 16.17
C PRO A 68 -8.20 -16.98 17.16
N PRO A 69 -8.87 -17.82 17.96
CA PRO A 69 -9.95 -17.41 18.84
C PRO A 69 -9.53 -16.40 19.92
N HIS A 70 -8.25 -16.36 20.30
CA HIS A 70 -7.73 -15.42 21.30
C HIS A 70 -7.18 -14.11 20.70
N LEU A 71 -7.14 -13.98 19.37
CA LEU A 71 -6.83 -12.70 18.72
C LEU A 71 -8.03 -11.76 18.89
N VAL A 72 -7.80 -10.53 19.39
CA VAL A 72 -8.89 -9.57 19.64
C VAL A 72 -8.76 -8.26 18.87
N CYS A 73 -7.58 -7.90 18.38
CA CYS A 73 -7.37 -6.74 17.50
C CYS A 73 -5.96 -6.75 16.87
N GLN A 74 -5.78 -5.98 15.80
CA GLN A 74 -4.47 -5.81 15.15
C GLN A 74 -4.15 -4.34 14.88
N TYR A 75 -2.87 -4.00 14.88
CA TYR A 75 -2.34 -2.71 14.43
C TYR A 75 -1.32 -2.96 13.32
N VAL A 76 -1.71 -2.70 12.07
CA VAL A 76 -0.94 -3.05 10.88
C VAL A 76 -0.46 -1.79 10.18
N ALA A 77 0.86 -1.63 10.08
CA ALA A 77 1.46 -0.50 9.38
C ALA A 77 2.16 -0.92 8.09
N VAL A 78 1.93 -0.18 7.00
CA VAL A 78 2.67 -0.25 5.73
C VAL A 78 2.91 -1.70 5.29
N ALA A 79 1.84 -2.42 4.98
CA ALA A 79 1.86 -3.83 4.63
C ALA A 79 0.98 -4.11 3.40
N PHE A 80 1.37 -5.10 2.59
CA PHE A 80 0.55 -5.54 1.48
C PHE A 80 -0.55 -6.51 1.93
N SER A 81 -1.63 -6.59 1.15
CA SER A 81 -2.64 -7.63 1.20
C SER A 81 -2.46 -8.70 0.12
N SER A 82 -1.71 -8.41 -0.95
CA SER A 82 -1.43 -9.32 -2.07
C SER A 82 0.05 -9.28 -2.46
N LEU A 83 0.77 -10.40 -2.29
CA LEU A 83 2.18 -10.49 -2.67
C LEU A 83 2.39 -10.20 -4.16
N TYR A 84 1.51 -10.71 -5.03
CA TYR A 84 1.62 -10.51 -6.47
C TYR A 84 1.33 -9.05 -6.84
N HIS A 85 0.13 -8.54 -6.54
CA HIS A 85 -0.31 -7.24 -7.04
C HIS A 85 0.45 -6.05 -6.44
N GLN A 86 1.02 -6.20 -5.24
CA GLN A 86 1.61 -5.09 -4.49
C GLN A 86 3.06 -5.35 -4.11
N GLY A 87 3.47 -6.61 -3.91
CA GLY A 87 4.85 -6.98 -3.57
C GLY A 87 5.76 -7.20 -4.78
N ALA A 88 5.31 -7.98 -5.76
CA ALA A 88 6.18 -8.53 -6.80
C ALA A 88 5.90 -8.02 -8.22
N TYR A 89 4.64 -7.97 -8.68
CA TYR A 89 4.23 -7.68 -10.06
C TYR A 89 3.21 -6.55 -10.14
N GLN A 90 3.61 -5.33 -9.79
CA GLN A 90 2.72 -4.18 -9.85
C GLN A 90 2.32 -3.89 -11.30
N GLY A 91 1.02 -4.04 -11.60
CA GLY A 91 0.52 -3.90 -12.98
C GLY A 91 0.99 -5.00 -13.93
N GLY A 92 1.48 -6.14 -13.41
CA GLY A 92 2.10 -7.21 -14.20
C GLY A 92 3.62 -7.03 -14.41
N ALA A 93 4.20 -5.90 -14.02
CA ALA A 93 5.64 -5.65 -14.16
C ALA A 93 6.41 -6.05 -12.90
N PHE A 94 7.45 -6.91 -13.06
CA PHE A 94 8.27 -7.37 -11.94
C PHE A 94 9.06 -6.23 -11.29
N ARG A 95 8.88 -6.02 -9.98
CA ARG A 95 9.56 -4.98 -9.19
C ARG A 95 11.00 -5.39 -8.84
N LYS A 96 11.85 -5.52 -9.87
CA LYS A 96 13.21 -6.08 -9.78
C LYS A 96 14.03 -5.55 -8.59
N SER A 97 14.18 -4.23 -8.47
CA SER A 97 14.98 -3.62 -7.40
C SER A 97 14.43 -3.95 -6.00
N LEU A 98 13.11 -3.92 -5.84
CA LEU A 98 12.46 -4.26 -4.58
C LEU A 98 12.64 -5.73 -4.23
N VAL A 99 12.19 -6.62 -5.11
CA VAL A 99 12.10 -8.06 -4.82
C VAL A 99 13.50 -8.66 -4.64
N GLU A 100 14.41 -8.42 -5.59
CA GLU A 100 15.78 -8.92 -5.47
C GLU A 100 16.52 -8.27 -4.31
N GLY A 101 16.40 -6.95 -4.17
CA GLY A 101 17.10 -6.21 -3.14
C GLY A 101 16.66 -6.62 -1.74
N TRP A 102 15.37 -6.83 -1.52
CA TRP A 102 14.83 -7.24 -0.24
C TRP A 102 15.20 -8.69 0.11
N VAL A 103 15.05 -9.64 -0.83
CA VAL A 103 15.43 -11.05 -0.58
C VAL A 103 16.92 -11.18 -0.29
N LYS A 104 17.78 -10.59 -1.14
CA LYS A 104 19.24 -10.65 -0.95
C LYS A 104 19.66 -9.91 0.31
N GLY A 105 19.11 -8.72 0.55
CA GLY A 105 19.45 -7.89 1.71
C GLY A 105 19.10 -8.55 3.05
N ASN A 106 17.99 -9.31 3.10
CA ASN A 106 17.60 -10.07 4.28
C ASN A 106 18.22 -11.47 4.34
N LYS A 107 19.03 -11.87 3.35
CA LYS A 107 19.63 -13.21 3.25
C LYS A 107 18.57 -14.31 3.35
N LEU A 108 17.45 -14.15 2.63
CA LEU A 108 16.44 -15.20 2.50
C LEU A 108 16.90 -16.25 1.49
N SER A 109 16.37 -17.47 1.58
CA SER A 109 16.61 -18.52 0.58
C SER A 109 16.38 -18.00 -0.85
N SER A 110 17.29 -18.36 -1.77
CA SER A 110 17.19 -18.01 -3.19
C SER A 110 15.97 -18.64 -3.87
N GLU A 111 15.39 -19.70 -3.29
CA GLU A 111 14.15 -20.30 -3.80
C GLU A 111 13.00 -19.29 -3.80
N ASN A 112 12.96 -18.32 -2.87
CA ASN A 112 11.98 -17.23 -2.91
C ASN A 112 12.04 -16.43 -4.22
N LEU A 113 13.25 -16.13 -4.73
CA LEU A 113 13.40 -15.40 -5.99
C LEU A 113 13.09 -16.26 -7.20
N LYS A 114 13.43 -17.54 -7.15
CA LYS A 114 13.16 -18.49 -8.22
C LYS A 114 11.65 -18.65 -8.39
N GLU A 115 10.93 -18.86 -7.30
CA GLU A 115 9.48 -19.06 -7.31
C GLU A 115 8.74 -17.79 -7.70
N MET A 116 9.06 -16.64 -7.08
CA MET A 116 8.42 -15.39 -7.48
C MET A 116 8.60 -15.10 -8.98
N ARG A 117 9.71 -15.55 -9.61
CA ARG A 117 9.91 -15.39 -11.06
C ARG A 117 9.19 -16.41 -11.93
N SER A 118 8.99 -17.64 -11.45
CA SER A 118 8.26 -18.67 -12.20
C SER A 118 6.77 -18.36 -12.26
N HIS A 119 6.26 -17.55 -11.33
CA HIS A 119 4.87 -17.12 -11.27
C HIS A 119 4.70 -15.66 -11.76
N SER A 120 5.08 -15.42 -13.02
CA SER A 120 4.91 -14.10 -13.65
C SER A 120 3.46 -13.75 -13.92
N ASP A 121 2.58 -14.75 -14.02
CA ASP A 121 1.14 -14.60 -14.12
C ASP A 121 0.46 -14.76 -12.75
N TYR A 122 -0.71 -14.16 -12.59
CA TYR A 122 -1.49 -14.31 -11.35
C TYR A 122 -2.20 -15.68 -11.29
N ASP A 123 -1.48 -16.68 -10.82
CA ASP A 123 -1.90 -18.07 -10.69
C ASP A 123 -2.19 -18.51 -9.24
N ASP A 124 -2.38 -19.81 -9.03
CA ASP A 124 -2.78 -20.36 -7.73
C ASP A 124 -1.69 -20.23 -6.66
N PHE A 125 -0.41 -20.30 -7.04
CA PHE A 125 0.69 -19.99 -6.12
C PHE A 125 0.57 -18.54 -5.63
N CYS A 126 0.25 -17.61 -6.52
CA CYS A 126 0.08 -16.21 -6.15
C CYS A 126 -1.14 -15.98 -5.25
N ARG A 127 -2.26 -16.66 -5.54
CA ARG A 127 -3.53 -16.54 -4.78
C ARG A 127 -3.41 -16.93 -3.32
N GLN A 128 -2.49 -17.82 -2.95
CA GLN A 128 -2.30 -18.21 -1.54
C GLN A 128 -1.77 -17.06 -0.66
N PHE A 129 -1.10 -16.07 -1.27
CA PHE A 129 -0.61 -14.86 -0.60
C PHE A 129 -1.51 -13.65 -0.84
N ASP A 130 -2.76 -13.89 -1.24
CA ASP A 130 -3.76 -12.85 -1.46
C ASP A 130 -4.85 -12.89 -0.38
N THR A 131 -4.60 -12.12 0.66
CA THR A 131 -5.50 -11.98 1.82
C THR A 131 -6.82 -11.32 1.45
N GLU A 132 -6.90 -10.61 0.31
CA GLU A 132 -8.14 -9.97 -0.15
C GLU A 132 -9.21 -11.01 -0.52
N LEU A 133 -8.79 -12.17 -1.02
CA LEU A 133 -9.68 -13.29 -1.40
C LEU A 133 -10.35 -13.92 -0.18
N VAL A 134 -9.65 -13.94 0.96
CA VAL A 134 -10.08 -14.57 2.20
C VAL A 134 -10.42 -13.57 3.30
N ALA A 135 -10.53 -12.28 2.98
CA ALA A 135 -10.83 -11.22 3.95
C ALA A 135 -12.12 -11.47 4.75
N HIS A 136 -13.08 -12.21 4.18
CA HIS A 136 -14.31 -12.62 4.85
C HIS A 136 -14.10 -13.51 6.10
N ARG A 137 -12.93 -14.15 6.20
CA ARG A 137 -12.55 -14.95 7.37
C ARG A 137 -12.08 -14.08 8.53
N VAL A 138 -11.57 -12.87 8.30
CA VAL A 138 -11.03 -12.02 9.37
C VAL A 138 -12.15 -11.58 10.31
N ASN A 139 -12.00 -11.86 11.61
CA ASN A 139 -13.02 -11.60 12.63
C ASN A 139 -12.58 -10.64 13.74
N VAL A 140 -11.48 -9.91 13.54
CA VAL A 140 -10.98 -8.93 14.51
C VAL A 140 -10.83 -7.56 13.87
N PRO A 141 -11.05 -6.48 14.62
CA PRO A 141 -10.85 -5.12 14.15
C PRO A 141 -9.36 -4.84 13.91
N VAL A 142 -9.08 -4.04 12.88
CA VAL A 142 -7.72 -3.68 12.49
C VAL A 142 -7.59 -2.17 12.27
N LEU A 143 -6.56 -1.56 12.85
CA LEU A 143 -6.13 -0.21 12.50
C LEU A 143 -4.99 -0.31 11.49
N PHE A 144 -5.23 0.21 10.29
CA PHE A 144 -4.27 0.27 9.19
C PHE A 144 -3.60 1.64 9.13
N LEU A 145 -2.27 1.65 9.15
CA LEU A 145 -1.46 2.85 8.97
C LEU A 145 -0.68 2.75 7.65
N GLY A 146 -0.92 3.66 6.72
CA GLY A 146 -0.23 3.70 5.42
C GLY A 146 0.37 5.07 5.10
N GLY A 147 1.19 5.09 4.05
CA GLY A 147 1.79 6.31 3.51
C GLY A 147 1.47 6.48 2.02
N TRP A 148 1.28 7.71 1.54
CA TRP A 148 0.98 7.96 0.12
C TRP A 148 2.13 7.55 -0.81
N TYR A 149 3.37 7.69 -0.35
CA TYR A 149 4.58 7.28 -1.05
C TYR A 149 5.14 5.95 -0.52
N ASP A 150 4.36 5.21 0.28
CA ASP A 150 4.76 3.90 0.77
C ASP A 150 4.63 2.84 -0.34
N ILE A 151 5.54 1.86 -0.33
CA ILE A 151 5.56 0.76 -1.32
C ILE A 151 4.31 -0.13 -1.31
N PHE A 152 3.57 -0.13 -0.21
CA PHE A 152 2.35 -0.89 0.00
C PHE A 152 1.16 0.05 0.25
N ASN A 153 1.20 1.26 -0.30
CA ASN A 153 0.11 2.23 -0.20
C ASN A 153 -1.26 1.62 -0.62
N ALA A 154 -1.28 0.91 -1.76
CA ALA A 154 -2.45 0.20 -2.25
C ALA A 154 -2.83 -0.97 -1.33
N GLY A 155 -1.86 -1.70 -0.79
CA GLY A 155 -2.11 -2.82 0.12
C GLY A 155 -2.73 -2.40 1.45
N SER A 156 -2.28 -1.28 2.02
CA SER A 156 -2.87 -0.72 3.26
C SER A 156 -4.33 -0.32 3.04
N ILE A 157 -4.62 0.33 1.92
CA ILE A 157 -5.99 0.71 1.53
C ILE A 157 -6.83 -0.53 1.24
N ASN A 158 -6.32 -1.50 0.47
CA ASN A 158 -7.06 -2.70 0.10
C ASN A 158 -7.36 -3.59 1.30
N SER A 159 -6.41 -3.75 2.23
CA SER A 159 -6.62 -4.47 3.49
C SER A 159 -7.80 -3.85 4.27
N PHE A 160 -7.79 -2.52 4.42
CA PHE A 160 -8.90 -1.80 5.05
C PHE A 160 -10.22 -2.03 4.30
N LEU A 161 -10.26 -1.78 3.00
CA LEU A 161 -11.48 -1.88 2.20
C LEU A 161 -12.09 -3.29 2.26
N THR A 162 -11.25 -4.32 2.14
CA THR A 162 -11.71 -5.71 2.08
C THR A 162 -12.16 -6.20 3.45
N ILE A 163 -11.37 -5.99 4.51
CA ILE A 163 -11.71 -6.46 5.86
C ILE A 163 -12.87 -5.65 6.44
N ASN A 164 -12.86 -4.32 6.32
CA ASN A 164 -13.92 -3.47 6.87
C ASN A 164 -15.29 -3.75 6.23
N LYS A 165 -15.33 -4.13 4.94
CA LYS A 165 -16.57 -4.39 4.19
C LYS A 165 -16.98 -5.86 4.20
N LYS A 166 -16.03 -6.78 4.08
CA LYS A 166 -16.29 -8.21 3.86
C LYS A 166 -15.96 -9.10 5.06
N GLY A 167 -15.14 -8.62 6.00
CA GLY A 167 -14.77 -9.35 7.21
C GLY A 167 -15.98 -9.84 8.00
N ASP A 168 -15.76 -10.75 8.94
CA ASP A 168 -16.82 -11.28 9.80
C ASP A 168 -17.25 -10.24 10.86
N LYS A 169 -18.29 -10.54 11.64
CA LYS A 169 -18.96 -9.62 12.58
C LYS A 169 -18.04 -8.92 13.57
N GLY A 170 -16.89 -9.51 13.91
CA GLY A 170 -15.91 -8.91 14.80
C GLY A 170 -15.03 -7.84 14.11
N ALA A 171 -14.88 -7.89 12.78
CA ALA A 171 -14.07 -6.95 12.00
C ALA A 171 -14.90 -5.93 11.21
N ARG A 172 -16.03 -6.36 10.63
CA ARG A 172 -16.85 -5.56 9.71
C ARG A 172 -17.30 -4.24 10.34
N GLY A 173 -17.03 -3.12 9.67
CA GLY A 173 -17.34 -1.77 10.14
C GLY A 173 -16.48 -1.26 11.31
N LYS A 174 -15.53 -2.06 11.80
CA LYS A 174 -14.73 -1.76 13.00
C LYS A 174 -13.25 -1.49 12.70
N CYS A 175 -12.85 -1.55 11.43
CA CYS A 175 -11.49 -1.19 11.04
C CYS A 175 -11.32 0.33 10.93
N ARG A 176 -10.07 0.79 10.98
CA ARG A 176 -9.68 2.19 10.84
C ARG A 176 -8.55 2.32 9.83
N LEU A 177 -8.54 3.39 9.03
CA LEU A 177 -7.49 3.67 8.05
C LEU A 177 -6.87 5.04 8.30
N VAL A 178 -5.54 5.10 8.32
CA VAL A 178 -4.77 6.34 8.43
C VAL A 178 -3.77 6.41 7.27
N MET A 179 -3.90 7.40 6.38
CA MET A 179 -2.98 7.61 5.25
C MET A 179 -2.22 8.93 5.40
N GLY A 180 -0.90 8.85 5.66
CA GLY A 180 -0.02 10.01 5.82
C GLY A 180 0.85 10.33 4.59
N PRO A 181 1.53 11.49 4.55
CA PRO A 181 2.32 11.93 3.41
C PRO A 181 3.75 11.35 3.39
N TYR A 182 3.90 10.08 3.75
CA TYR A 182 5.18 9.43 3.99
C TYR A 182 5.47 8.31 2.99
N GLY A 183 6.74 7.95 2.89
CA GLY A 183 7.20 6.74 2.23
C GLY A 183 7.17 5.52 3.16
N HIS A 184 7.90 4.48 2.78
CA HIS A 184 8.23 3.38 3.70
C HIS A 184 9.23 3.87 4.75
N GLY A 185 8.71 4.52 5.81
CA GLY A 185 9.49 5.40 6.68
C GLY A 185 9.44 6.85 6.19
N ARG A 186 10.55 7.58 6.26
CA ARG A 186 10.59 9.00 5.83
C ARG A 186 10.66 9.12 4.30
N SER A 187 9.88 10.04 3.72
CA SER A 187 10.04 10.47 2.32
C SER A 187 11.30 11.30 2.12
N GLU A 188 11.88 11.25 0.91
CA GLU A 188 13.01 12.11 0.54
C GLU A 188 12.56 13.36 -0.22
N ASP A 189 13.43 14.38 -0.21
CA ASP A 189 13.25 15.72 -0.79
C ASP A 189 12.15 16.57 -0.14
N LEU A 190 10.92 16.53 -0.64
CA LEU A 190 9.86 17.43 -0.18
C LEU A 190 9.37 17.03 1.23
N VAL A 191 9.32 18.00 2.14
CA VAL A 191 8.82 17.81 3.51
C VAL A 191 7.51 18.58 3.66
N PHE A 192 6.43 17.86 3.91
CA PHE A 192 5.13 18.46 4.22
C PHE A 192 5.09 18.93 5.68
N PRO A 193 4.46 20.09 5.99
CA PRO A 193 4.23 20.53 7.36
C PRO A 193 3.04 19.79 8.00
N ASN A 194 2.80 19.99 9.30
CA ASN A 194 1.61 19.49 10.04
C ASN A 194 1.37 17.97 9.98
N THR A 195 2.42 17.17 9.79
CA THR A 195 2.24 15.74 9.48
C THR A 195 1.99 14.86 10.70
N LYS A 196 2.21 15.36 11.93
CA LYS A 196 2.01 14.57 13.16
C LYS A 196 0.67 13.84 13.13
N TYR A 197 0.70 12.52 13.29
CA TYR A 197 -0.51 11.70 13.28
C TYR A 197 -1.55 12.24 14.27
N PRO A 198 -2.85 12.19 13.92
CA PRO A 198 -3.90 12.58 14.85
C PRO A 198 -3.82 11.71 16.12
N LYS A 199 -4.03 12.34 17.29
CA LYS A 199 -3.83 11.66 18.59
C LYS A 199 -4.63 10.36 18.81
N PRO A 200 -5.88 10.17 18.32
CA PRO A 200 -6.64 8.96 18.69
C PRO A 200 -6.12 7.66 18.06
N VAL A 201 -5.19 7.72 17.09
CA VAL A 201 -4.73 6.53 16.34
C VAL A 201 -3.45 5.90 16.89
N GLY A 202 -3.02 6.27 18.09
CA GLY A 202 -1.86 5.64 18.72
C GLY A 202 -2.09 4.16 19.01
N MET A 203 -1.08 3.32 18.76
CA MET A 203 -1.09 1.87 19.02
C MET A 203 -1.63 1.50 20.41
N LEU A 204 -1.18 2.19 21.47
CA LEU A 204 -1.64 1.91 22.83
C LEU A 204 -3.11 2.25 23.04
N ASN A 205 -3.62 3.32 22.41
CA ASN A 205 -5.04 3.67 22.49
C ASN A 205 -5.90 2.60 21.79
N TRP A 206 -5.47 2.11 20.63
CA TRP A 206 -6.13 1.03 19.92
C TRP A 206 -6.22 -0.25 20.77
N PHE A 207 -5.12 -0.62 21.41
CA PHE A 207 -5.10 -1.76 22.32
C PHE A 207 -5.94 -1.53 23.58
N ASP A 208 -5.97 -0.34 24.16
CA ASP A 208 -6.84 -0.04 25.30
C ASP A 208 -8.33 -0.23 24.93
N ILE A 209 -8.74 0.21 23.74
CA ILE A 209 -10.12 0.04 23.25
C ILE A 209 -10.50 -1.45 23.17
N TRP A 210 -9.68 -2.29 22.56
CA TRP A 210 -10.06 -3.68 22.27
C TRP A 210 -9.66 -4.69 23.34
N MET A 211 -8.49 -4.52 23.96
CA MET A 211 -7.99 -5.44 24.97
C MET A 211 -8.66 -5.20 26.33
N LYS A 212 -8.91 -3.93 26.69
CA LYS A 212 -9.41 -3.55 28.03
C LYS A 212 -10.88 -3.13 28.05
N LYS A 213 -11.39 -2.55 26.97
CA LYS A 213 -12.72 -1.91 26.92
C LYS A 213 -13.70 -2.58 25.97
N ASP A 214 -13.33 -3.72 25.37
CA ASP A 214 -14.17 -4.51 24.46
C ASP A 214 -14.82 -3.67 23.35
N GLY A 215 -14.05 -2.75 22.77
CA GLY A 215 -14.47 -1.88 21.68
C GLY A 215 -15.08 -0.54 22.10
N LYS A 216 -15.35 -0.31 23.39
CA LYS A 216 -15.87 1.00 23.86
C LYS A 216 -14.83 2.10 23.63
N GLY A 217 -15.23 3.16 22.93
CA GLY A 217 -14.37 4.28 22.50
C GLY A 217 -13.94 4.22 21.03
N ILE A 218 -14.37 3.20 20.27
CA ILE A 218 -14.10 3.09 18.83
C ILE A 218 -14.73 4.24 18.01
N ASP A 219 -15.83 4.82 18.50
CA ASP A 219 -16.54 5.93 17.86
C ASP A 219 -15.77 7.26 17.97
N ASP A 220 -14.81 7.35 18.90
CA ASP A 220 -13.91 8.52 19.03
C ASP A 220 -12.80 8.51 17.97
N ILE A 221 -12.66 7.41 17.22
CA ILE A 221 -11.69 7.25 16.13
C ILE A 221 -12.43 7.35 14.79
N PRO A 222 -12.21 8.40 13.97
CA PRO A 222 -12.78 8.48 12.63
C PRO A 222 -12.41 7.27 11.77
N VAL A 223 -13.37 6.76 10.97
CA VAL A 223 -13.19 5.55 10.15
C VAL A 223 -11.98 5.66 9.24
N VAL A 224 -11.87 6.79 8.52
CA VAL A 224 -10.75 7.13 7.66
C VAL A 224 -10.18 8.47 8.07
N GLN A 225 -8.87 8.53 8.20
CA GLN A 225 -8.09 9.73 8.40
C GLN A 225 -7.02 9.81 7.32
N TYR A 226 -6.91 10.94 6.65
CA TYR A 226 -6.00 11.05 5.51
C TYR A 226 -5.40 12.44 5.40
N PHE A 227 -4.14 12.50 5.01
CA PHE A 227 -3.43 13.76 4.84
C PHE A 227 -3.60 14.28 3.42
N VAL A 228 -4.16 15.48 3.27
CA VAL A 228 -4.25 16.17 1.98
C VAL A 228 -2.94 16.92 1.75
N MET A 229 -2.14 16.45 0.80
CA MET A 229 -0.89 17.09 0.38
C MET A 229 -1.17 18.28 -0.54
N GLY A 230 -0.25 19.23 -0.59
CA GLY A 230 -0.18 20.30 -1.59
C GLY A 230 1.18 21.00 -1.50
N ASP A 231 1.29 22.21 -2.04
CA ASP A 231 2.49 23.02 -1.93
C ASP A 231 2.88 23.19 -0.43
N PRO A 232 4.05 22.71 0.02
CA PRO A 232 4.48 22.86 1.41
C PRO A 232 4.62 24.31 1.87
N ALA A 233 4.82 25.26 0.94
CA ALA A 233 4.89 26.69 1.24
C ALA A 233 3.49 27.32 1.36
N ASP A 234 2.45 26.65 0.87
CA ASP A 234 1.08 27.14 0.92
C ASP A 234 0.45 26.89 2.29
N THR A 235 0.11 27.99 2.95
CA THR A 235 -0.53 28.03 4.27
C THR A 235 -1.99 28.49 4.20
N LYS A 236 -2.51 28.83 3.02
CA LYS A 236 -3.78 29.55 2.86
C LYS A 236 -4.87 28.76 2.15
N ASN A 237 -4.51 27.74 1.36
CA ASN A 237 -5.48 27.07 0.48
C ASN A 237 -5.94 25.67 0.95
N GLY A 238 -5.83 25.37 2.25
CA GLY A 238 -6.44 24.16 2.82
C GLY A 238 -5.76 22.84 2.42
N ALA A 239 -4.51 22.89 1.98
CA ALA A 239 -3.62 21.74 1.84
C ALA A 239 -2.72 21.58 3.07
N ASN A 240 -1.96 20.49 3.13
CA ASN A 240 -1.08 20.11 4.23
C ASN A 240 -1.82 19.96 5.57
N VAL A 241 -2.99 19.31 5.50
CA VAL A 241 -3.90 19.10 6.64
C VAL A 241 -4.40 17.67 6.70
N TRP A 242 -4.69 17.21 7.91
CA TRP A 242 -5.43 15.97 8.13
C TRP A 242 -6.92 16.22 7.94
N LYS A 243 -7.57 15.34 7.18
CA LYS A 243 -9.02 15.26 7.02
C LYS A 243 -9.54 13.90 7.46
N THR A 244 -10.84 13.83 7.70
CA THR A 244 -11.55 12.60 8.07
C THR A 244 -12.61 12.27 7.03
N ALA A 245 -12.99 11.00 6.96
CA ALA A 245 -14.12 10.52 6.16
C ALA A 245 -14.73 9.26 6.79
N ASP A 246 -15.99 9.00 6.45
CA ASP A 246 -16.75 7.84 6.95
C ASP A 246 -16.43 6.54 6.20
N ASP A 247 -15.89 6.63 4.98
CA ASP A 247 -15.43 5.48 4.18
C ASP A 247 -14.36 5.92 3.17
N TRP A 248 -13.71 4.94 2.54
CA TRP A 248 -12.82 5.12 1.41
C TRP A 248 -13.37 4.40 0.15
N PRO A 249 -13.19 4.97 -1.05
CA PRO A 249 -12.73 6.33 -1.33
C PRO A 249 -13.72 7.38 -0.83
N VAL A 250 -13.22 8.58 -0.52
CA VAL A 250 -14.09 9.70 -0.14
C VAL A 250 -15.07 10.05 -1.27
N PRO A 251 -16.30 10.50 -0.97
CA PRO A 251 -17.23 10.96 -1.99
C PRO A 251 -16.61 12.06 -2.86
N ALA A 252 -16.43 11.78 -4.15
CA ALA A 252 -15.76 12.69 -5.08
C ALA A 252 -16.41 12.66 -6.47
N LYS A 253 -16.34 13.78 -7.18
CA LYS A 253 -16.74 13.86 -8.59
C LYS A 253 -15.55 13.46 -9.46
N ILE A 254 -15.69 12.36 -10.19
CA ILE A 254 -14.68 11.94 -11.18
C ILE A 254 -14.64 13.00 -12.29
N LYS A 255 -13.48 13.63 -12.47
CA LYS A 255 -13.25 14.64 -13.52
C LYS A 255 -12.19 14.11 -14.50
N PRO A 256 -12.57 13.82 -15.76
CA PRO A 256 -11.60 13.40 -16.75
C PRO A 256 -10.74 14.60 -17.18
N PHE A 257 -9.44 14.36 -17.30
CA PHE A 257 -8.52 15.21 -18.04
C PHE A 257 -8.00 14.42 -19.24
N TYR A 258 -7.95 15.07 -20.39
CA TYR A 258 -7.62 14.48 -21.67
C TYR A 258 -6.25 14.96 -22.13
N PHE A 259 -5.45 14.01 -22.60
CA PHE A 259 -4.18 14.26 -23.29
C PHE A 259 -4.45 14.85 -24.67
N ASN A 260 -3.77 15.94 -25.02
CA ASN A 260 -3.88 16.59 -26.34
C ASN A 260 -2.53 16.51 -27.05
N ALA A 261 -2.54 16.33 -28.37
CA ALA A 261 -1.32 16.17 -29.18
C ALA A 261 -0.37 17.39 -29.17
N ASN A 262 -0.79 18.52 -28.62
CA ASN A 262 0.08 19.68 -28.39
C ASN A 262 0.70 19.70 -26.97
N GLY A 263 0.71 18.57 -26.26
CA GLY A 263 1.26 18.47 -24.90
C GLY A 263 0.40 19.11 -23.81
N SER A 264 -0.86 19.46 -24.10
CA SER A 264 -1.75 20.03 -23.06
C SER A 264 -2.68 19.00 -22.42
N LEU A 265 -2.88 19.13 -21.12
CA LEU A 265 -3.84 18.36 -20.33
C LEU A 265 -5.10 19.21 -20.06
N ARG A 266 -6.27 18.76 -20.52
CA ARG A 266 -7.50 19.60 -20.50
C ARG A 266 -8.72 18.85 -19.96
N PRO A 267 -9.67 19.52 -19.28
CA PRO A 267 -10.90 18.89 -18.79
C PRO A 267 -11.97 18.67 -19.88
N ARG A 268 -11.59 18.78 -21.16
CA ARG A 268 -12.48 18.60 -22.32
C ARG A 268 -11.76 17.75 -23.37
N PRO A 269 -12.49 16.89 -24.10
CA PRO A 269 -11.89 16.07 -25.14
C PRO A 269 -11.29 16.94 -26.26
N PRO A 270 -10.26 16.44 -26.97
CA PRO A 270 -9.66 17.14 -28.11
C PRO A 270 -10.71 17.34 -29.23
N LYS A 271 -10.71 18.53 -29.85
CA LYS A 271 -11.61 18.84 -30.97
C LYS A 271 -11.29 18.03 -32.23
N LYS A 272 -9.98 17.85 -32.49
CA LYS A 272 -9.47 17.07 -33.63
C LYS A 272 -9.37 15.61 -33.20
N LYS A 273 -10.08 14.73 -33.90
CA LYS A 273 -9.97 13.27 -33.72
C LYS A 273 -8.75 12.73 -34.49
N GLY A 274 -8.26 11.55 -34.10
CA GLY A 274 -7.21 10.84 -34.83
C GLY A 274 -5.80 11.44 -34.71
N THR A 275 -5.56 12.34 -33.75
CA THR A 275 -4.20 12.80 -33.44
C THR A 275 -3.53 11.82 -32.50
N SER A 276 -2.27 11.48 -32.77
CA SER A 276 -1.41 10.68 -31.90
C SER A 276 -0.10 11.41 -31.61
N LEU A 277 0.57 10.99 -30.54
CA LEU A 277 1.97 11.27 -30.28
C LEU A 277 2.71 9.94 -30.25
N SER A 278 3.96 9.96 -30.67
CA SER A 278 4.80 8.77 -30.73
C SER A 278 6.14 9.08 -30.07
N TYR A 279 6.71 8.07 -29.42
CA TYR A 279 8.05 8.10 -28.88
C TYR A 279 8.71 6.74 -29.12
N LYS A 280 10.04 6.70 -29.08
CA LYS A 280 10.79 5.46 -29.20
C LYS A 280 11.25 5.03 -27.81
N TYR A 281 10.79 3.88 -27.36
CA TYR A 281 11.35 3.22 -26.18
C TYR A 281 12.56 2.36 -26.58
N ASP A 282 13.69 2.56 -25.94
CA ASP A 282 14.87 1.70 -26.06
C ASP A 282 15.09 0.94 -24.75
N PRO A 283 14.91 -0.39 -24.72
CA PRO A 283 15.16 -1.20 -23.52
C PRO A 283 16.58 -1.10 -22.96
N LYS A 284 17.57 -0.65 -23.76
CA LYS A 284 18.96 -0.44 -23.30
C LYS A 284 19.17 0.90 -22.61
N ASP A 285 18.23 1.83 -22.73
CA ASP A 285 18.21 3.13 -22.05
C ASP A 285 16.81 3.37 -21.46
N PRO A 286 16.39 2.62 -20.42
CA PRO A 286 15.08 2.79 -19.81
C PRO A 286 15.00 4.12 -19.03
N VAL A 287 13.80 4.71 -18.99
CA VAL A 287 13.53 5.89 -18.14
C VAL A 287 13.87 5.58 -16.68
N PRO A 288 14.78 6.34 -16.03
CA PRO A 288 15.12 6.12 -14.62
C PRO A 288 13.92 6.32 -13.70
N THR A 289 13.81 5.47 -12.67
CA THR A 289 12.83 5.66 -11.60
C THR A 289 13.34 6.72 -10.63
N ILE A 290 12.54 7.78 -10.41
CA ILE A 290 12.86 8.87 -9.48
C ILE A 290 11.71 9.04 -8.48
N GLY A 291 11.97 8.68 -7.21
CA GLY A 291 10.99 8.83 -6.12
C GLY A 291 9.82 7.86 -6.21
N GLY A 292 8.64 8.30 -5.79
CA GLY A 292 7.43 7.48 -5.77
C GLY A 292 7.43 6.45 -4.63
N ALA A 293 6.66 5.38 -4.84
CA ALA A 293 6.44 4.30 -3.88
C ALA A 293 7.54 3.23 -3.94
N ASN A 294 8.72 3.53 -3.36
CA ASN A 294 9.91 2.67 -3.41
C ASN A 294 10.48 2.34 -2.01
N LEU A 295 11.31 1.29 -1.94
CA LEU A 295 11.99 0.83 -0.71
C LEU A 295 13.50 0.92 -0.82
N ILE A 296 14.07 0.15 -1.77
CA ILE A 296 15.51 -0.06 -1.94
C ILE A 296 16.16 1.15 -2.61
N ILE A 297 15.44 1.78 -3.53
CA ILE A 297 15.82 3.01 -4.22
C ILE A 297 15.07 4.21 -3.63
N THR A 298 15.46 5.41 -4.08
CA THR A 298 14.87 6.68 -3.62
C THR A 298 13.34 6.67 -3.71
N LYS A 299 12.70 7.23 -2.68
CA LYS A 299 11.24 7.24 -2.51
C LYS A 299 10.72 8.61 -2.12
N GLY A 300 9.44 8.85 -2.35
CA GLY A 300 8.79 10.11 -1.99
C GLY A 300 8.58 11.07 -3.17
N PRO A 301 8.12 12.30 -2.87
CA PRO A 301 7.82 13.36 -3.83
C PRO A 301 9.10 13.99 -4.42
N LYS A 302 9.79 13.25 -5.29
CA LYS A 302 11.00 13.72 -5.97
C LYS A 302 10.66 14.60 -7.18
N ASP A 303 11.55 15.53 -7.48
CA ASP A 303 11.52 16.34 -8.70
C ASP A 303 11.66 15.46 -9.96
N GLN A 304 10.77 15.67 -10.94
CA GLN A 304 10.69 14.88 -12.17
C GLN A 304 11.35 15.57 -13.37
N ARG A 305 11.76 16.84 -13.25
CA ARG A 305 12.49 17.57 -14.31
C ARG A 305 13.69 16.81 -14.89
N PRO A 306 14.47 16.02 -14.12
CA PRO A 306 15.57 15.24 -14.68
C PRO A 306 15.17 14.20 -15.75
N VAL A 307 13.92 13.72 -15.74
CA VAL A 307 13.42 12.74 -16.74
C VAL A 307 12.46 13.35 -17.77
N GLU A 308 11.91 14.53 -17.52
CA GLU A 308 10.96 15.20 -18.42
C GLU A 308 11.58 15.62 -19.77
N ASN A 309 12.90 15.84 -19.82
CA ASN A 309 13.59 16.22 -21.05
C ASN A 309 13.94 15.03 -21.97
N ARG A 310 13.61 13.80 -21.58
CA ARG A 310 13.88 12.62 -22.39
C ARG A 310 12.91 12.52 -23.57
N SER A 311 13.41 12.06 -24.71
CA SER A 311 12.60 11.89 -25.93
C SER A 311 11.60 10.73 -25.86
N ASP A 312 11.76 9.83 -24.88
CA ASP A 312 10.87 8.70 -24.60
C ASP A 312 9.86 8.98 -23.48
N VAL A 313 9.71 10.24 -23.06
CA VAL A 313 8.74 10.70 -22.06
C VAL A 313 7.80 11.73 -22.68
N LEU A 314 6.51 11.39 -22.78
CA LEU A 314 5.49 12.34 -23.23
C LEU A 314 4.97 13.16 -22.05
N LEU A 315 5.14 14.49 -22.13
CA LEU A 315 4.66 15.43 -21.12
C LEU A 315 3.29 16.03 -21.50
N PHE A 316 2.37 16.05 -20.55
CA PHE A 316 1.07 16.71 -20.69
C PHE A 316 0.78 17.60 -19.49
N THR A 317 0.78 18.92 -19.71
CA THR A 317 0.63 19.89 -18.63
C THR A 317 -0.68 20.66 -18.77
N SER A 318 -1.36 20.86 -17.65
CA SER A 318 -2.57 21.71 -17.65
C SER A 318 -2.19 23.19 -17.77
N LYS A 319 -3.17 24.07 -17.98
CA LYS A 319 -2.92 25.49 -17.75
C LYS A 319 -2.72 25.72 -16.26
N GLU A 320 -1.92 26.73 -15.91
CA GLU A 320 -1.81 27.22 -14.54
C GLU A 320 -3.19 27.29 -13.87
N LEU A 321 -3.29 26.67 -12.70
CA LEU A 321 -4.54 26.55 -11.98
C LEU A 321 -4.83 27.87 -11.27
N LYS A 322 -5.90 28.56 -11.68
CA LYS A 322 -6.32 29.83 -11.07
C LYS A 322 -6.94 29.68 -9.67
N LYS A 323 -7.26 28.46 -9.27
CA LYS A 323 -7.85 28.10 -7.99
C LYS A 323 -7.30 26.74 -7.55
N PRO A 324 -7.16 26.49 -6.24
CA PRO A 324 -6.78 25.19 -5.73
C PRO A 324 -7.70 24.07 -6.24
N VAL A 325 -7.11 22.93 -6.58
CA VAL A 325 -7.83 21.73 -7.00
C VAL A 325 -7.38 20.55 -6.14
N GLU A 326 -8.27 20.07 -5.27
CA GLU A 326 -8.03 18.86 -4.48
C GLU A 326 -8.31 17.61 -5.30
N ILE A 327 -7.34 16.70 -5.35
CA ILE A 327 -7.47 15.37 -5.94
C ILE A 327 -7.29 14.36 -4.80
N THR A 328 -8.39 13.76 -4.34
CA THR A 328 -8.38 12.73 -3.29
C THR A 328 -9.17 11.51 -3.76
N GLY A 329 -8.56 10.34 -3.66
CA GLY A 329 -9.13 9.07 -4.10
C GLY A 329 -8.26 8.38 -5.14
N GLN A 330 -8.85 7.40 -5.83
CA GLN A 330 -8.12 6.61 -6.83
C GLN A 330 -7.94 7.38 -8.13
N VAL A 331 -6.68 7.55 -8.55
CA VAL A 331 -6.32 8.10 -9.86
C VAL A 331 -6.26 6.95 -10.87
N ARG A 332 -6.88 7.16 -12.04
CA ARG A 332 -6.89 6.18 -13.14
C ARG A 332 -6.45 6.86 -14.43
N VAL A 333 -5.65 6.15 -15.21
CA VAL A 333 -5.33 6.54 -16.58
C VAL A 333 -6.03 5.60 -17.54
N LYS A 334 -6.65 6.14 -18.59
CA LYS A 334 -7.21 5.36 -19.70
C LYS A 334 -6.41 5.70 -20.95
N LEU A 335 -5.68 4.73 -21.47
CA LEU A 335 -4.80 4.91 -22.62
C LEU A 335 -5.42 4.24 -23.87
N TRP A 336 -5.37 4.97 -24.97
CA TRP A 336 -5.46 4.39 -26.31
C TRP A 336 -4.05 4.46 -26.88
N ALA A 337 -3.36 3.33 -26.88
CA ALA A 337 -1.97 3.25 -27.27
C ALA A 337 -1.75 2.04 -28.17
N SER A 338 -0.66 2.09 -28.93
CA SER A 338 -0.21 1.03 -29.82
C SER A 338 1.32 0.98 -29.79
N THR A 339 1.88 -0.20 -29.96
CA THR A 339 3.32 -0.41 -30.09
C THR A 339 3.61 -1.16 -31.39
N THR A 340 4.82 -0.99 -31.93
CA THR A 340 5.31 -1.79 -33.05
C THR A 340 5.84 -3.16 -32.60
N ALA A 341 6.08 -3.33 -31.29
CA ALA A 341 6.50 -4.59 -30.69
C ALA A 341 5.29 -5.51 -30.41
N LYS A 342 5.57 -6.77 -30.06
CA LYS A 342 4.53 -7.72 -29.62
C LYS A 342 4.03 -7.45 -28.19
N ASP A 343 4.88 -6.82 -27.37
CA ASP A 343 4.59 -6.53 -25.97
C ASP A 343 5.35 -5.26 -25.54
N THR A 344 4.80 -4.51 -24.57
CA THR A 344 5.41 -3.32 -23.99
C THR A 344 4.69 -2.89 -22.70
N ASP A 345 5.41 -2.17 -21.83
CA ASP A 345 4.83 -1.52 -20.67
C ASP A 345 4.41 -0.08 -20.98
N PHE A 346 3.28 0.34 -20.40
CA PHE A 346 2.88 1.74 -20.35
C PHE A 346 2.86 2.23 -18.90
N THR A 347 3.56 3.33 -18.64
CA THR A 347 3.57 3.97 -17.33
C THR A 347 2.96 5.37 -17.42
N ALA A 348 2.36 5.82 -16.31
CA ALA A 348 1.81 7.16 -16.19
C ALA A 348 2.13 7.72 -14.80
N LYS A 349 2.45 9.02 -14.74
CA LYS A 349 2.73 9.73 -13.50
C LYS A 349 1.88 10.99 -13.44
N LEU A 350 1.24 11.21 -12.30
CA LEU A 350 0.61 12.48 -11.98
C LEU A 350 1.61 13.31 -11.17
N CYS A 351 1.97 14.48 -11.68
CA CYS A 351 2.86 15.43 -11.02
C CYS A 351 2.08 16.70 -10.68
N ASP A 352 2.37 17.27 -9.51
CA ASP A 352 2.03 18.66 -9.18
C ASP A 352 3.22 19.55 -9.55
N VAL A 353 2.97 20.68 -10.22
CA VAL A 353 4.01 21.55 -10.78
C VAL A 353 3.92 22.90 -10.08
N TYR A 354 4.98 23.26 -9.35
CA TYR A 354 5.10 24.49 -8.57
C TYR A 354 5.79 25.62 -9.34
#